data_AF-A0A0F8YTZ4-F1
#
_entry.id   AF-A0A0F8YTZ4-F1
#
_cell.length_a   1.000
_cell.length_b   1.000
_cell.length_c   1.000
_cell.angle_alpha   90.00
_cell.angle_beta   90.00
_cell.angle_gamma   90.00
#
_symmetry.space_group_name_H-M   'P 1'
#
loop_
_entity.id
_entity.type
_entity.pdbx_description
1 polymer ?
#
loop_
_entity_poly.entity_id
_entity_poly.type
_entity_poly.pdbx_seq_one_letter_code
_entity_poly.pdbx_strand_id
1 'polypeptide(L)'
;HLKGDQWQLDARLIRWHPSLANVGFGSLYRLERISGRYSDFRQEMSAERTVHQLEASPYAVDTWVWLNQLPWLREWVDAQYGSATFMPMANGAIFEVKLGFAGLVARPVNSAGKQAVSGWQ
;
A
#
# COMPACT_ATOMS: atom_id res chain seq x y z
N HIS A 1 3.40 5.78 16.62
CA HIS A 1 1.93 5.81 16.70
C HIS A 1 1.41 6.70 15.58
N LEU A 2 0.29 6.37 14.95
CA LEU A 2 -0.32 7.19 13.89
C LEU A 2 -1.32 8.19 14.50
N LYS A 3 -1.47 9.33 13.85
CA LYS A 3 -2.37 10.45 14.17
C LYS A 3 -3.27 10.73 12.98
N GLY A 4 -4.57 10.87 13.21
CA GLY A 4 -5.56 11.09 12.16
C GLY A 4 -6.82 10.25 12.37
N ASP A 5 -7.78 10.43 11.46
CA ASP A 5 -9.04 9.69 11.41
C ASP A 5 -8.90 8.39 10.59
N GLN A 6 -7.90 8.35 9.70
CA GLN A 6 -7.67 7.25 8.77
C GLN A 6 -6.19 6.92 8.71
N TRP A 7 -5.88 5.64 8.54
CA TRP A 7 -4.53 5.22 8.16
C TRP A 7 -4.49 5.01 6.65
N GLN A 8 -3.35 5.28 6.04
CA GLN A 8 -3.07 5.02 4.64
C GLN A 8 -1.79 4.20 4.53
N LEU A 9 -1.81 3.19 3.65
CA LEU A 9 -0.65 2.41 3.27
C LEU A 9 -0.38 2.62 1.79
N ASP A 10 0.82 3.09 1.47
CA ASP A 10 1.30 3.29 0.12
C ASP A 10 2.25 2.17 -0.29
N ALA A 11 2.17 1.75 -1.55
CA ALA A 11 3.06 0.78 -2.17
C ALA A 11 3.37 1.15 -3.62
N ARG A 12 4.50 0.66 -4.11
CA ARG A 12 4.85 0.66 -5.52
C ARG A 12 4.66 -0.73 -6.09
N LEU A 13 4.00 -0.81 -7.25
CA LEU A 13 3.76 -2.05 -7.97
C LEU A 13 4.50 -2.00 -9.30
N ILE A 14 5.06 -3.15 -9.67
CA ILE A 14 5.65 -3.41 -10.98
C ILE A 14 4.87 -4.55 -11.60
N ARG A 15 4.28 -4.27 -12.77
CA ARG A 15 3.60 -5.27 -13.57
C ARG A 15 4.52 -5.71 -14.70
N TRP A 16 4.72 -7.02 -14.81
CA TRP A 16 5.42 -7.61 -15.94
C TRP A 16 4.57 -7.54 -17.21
N HIS A 17 5.26 -7.53 -18.35
CA HIS A 17 4.66 -7.67 -19.67
C HIS A 17 3.72 -8.88 -19.69
N PRO A 18 2.54 -8.81 -20.33
CA PRO A 18 1.57 -9.90 -20.36
C PRO A 18 2.17 -11.26 -20.78
N SER A 19 3.12 -11.26 -21.72
CA SER A 19 3.84 -12.46 -22.14
C SER A 19 4.59 -13.18 -21.00
N LEU A 20 5.13 -12.44 -20.02
CA LEU A 20 5.79 -13.01 -18.84
C LEU A 20 4.80 -13.35 -17.73
N ALA A 21 3.75 -12.54 -17.56
CA ALA A 21 2.71 -12.83 -16.56
C ALA A 21 2.04 -14.19 -16.82
N ASN A 22 1.82 -14.53 -18.09
CA ASN A 22 1.20 -15.79 -18.51
C ASN A 22 2.05 -17.04 -18.23
N VAL A 23 3.35 -16.89 -18.00
CA VAL A 23 4.25 -18.01 -17.65
C VAL A 23 4.54 -18.10 -16.14
N GLY A 24 3.75 -17.39 -15.31
CA GLY A 24 3.77 -17.52 -13.86
C GLY A 24 4.56 -16.44 -13.12
N PHE A 25 5.08 -15.41 -13.80
CA PHE A 25 5.71 -14.27 -13.11
C PHE A 25 4.63 -13.39 -12.47
N GLY A 26 4.50 -13.48 -11.14
CA GLY A 26 3.62 -12.62 -10.36
C GLY A 26 4.07 -11.15 -10.37
N SER A 27 3.13 -10.24 -10.16
CA SER A 27 3.45 -8.82 -10.00
C SER A 27 4.31 -8.60 -8.77
N LEU A 28 5.24 -7.67 -8.91
CA LEU A 28 6.20 -7.30 -7.89
C LEU A 28 5.65 -6.10 -7.11
N TYR A 29 5.85 -6.07 -5.78
CA TYR A 29 5.38 -4.98 -4.93
C TYR A 29 6.41 -4.60 -3.86
N ARG A 30 6.38 -3.33 -3.46
CA ARG A 30 7.15 -2.79 -2.35
C ARG A 30 6.26 -1.86 -1.54
N LEU A 31 6.18 -2.08 -0.23
CA LEU A 31 5.55 -1.12 0.69
C LEU A 31 6.48 0.08 0.86
N GLU A 32 5.93 1.29 0.81
CA GLU A 32 6.72 2.52 0.86
C GLU A 32 6.59 3.22 2.21
N ARG A 33 5.34 3.40 2.67
CA ARG A 33 5.07 4.09 3.93
C ARG A 33 3.68 3.79 4.46
N ILE A 34 3.54 3.97 5.76
CA ILE A 34 2.26 4.06 6.44
C ILE A 34 2.11 5.46 7.05
N SER A 35 0.96 6.08 6.86
CA SER A 35 0.66 7.42 7.37
C SER A 35 -0.70 7.49 8.01
N GLY A 36 -0.88 8.47 8.89
CA GLY A 36 -2.18 8.91 9.35
C GLY A 36 -2.67 10.12 8.55
N ARG A 37 -3.99 10.21 8.35
CA ARG A 37 -4.66 11.26 7.58
C ARG A 37 -5.91 11.73 8.31
N TYR A 38 -6.20 13.01 8.19
CA TYR A 38 -7.41 13.64 8.70
C TYR A 38 -8.43 13.77 7.57
N SER A 39 -9.69 13.52 7.91
CA SER A 39 -10.82 13.64 6.98
C SER A 39 -11.19 15.10 6.73
N ASP A 40 -11.03 15.96 7.75
CA ASP A 40 -11.24 17.40 7.65
C ASP A 40 -10.03 18.09 7.00
N PHE A 41 -10.30 18.94 5.99
CA PHE A 41 -9.27 19.64 5.24
C PHE A 41 -8.44 20.61 6.10
N ARG A 42 -9.06 21.34 7.03
CA ARG A 42 -8.34 22.31 7.86
C ARG A 42 -7.42 21.59 8.84
N GLN A 43 -7.88 20.46 9.39
CA GLN A 43 -7.04 19.59 10.22
C GLN A 43 -5.90 19.01 9.40
N GLU A 44 -6.17 18.45 8.22
CA GLU A 44 -5.11 17.88 7.37
C GLU A 44 -4.03 18.91 7.02
N MET A 45 -4.37 20.20 6.92
CA MET A 45 -3.43 21.28 6.62
C MET A 45 -2.61 21.75 7.84
N SER A 46 -3.16 21.69 9.05
CA SER A 46 -2.58 22.35 10.24
C SER A 46 -2.21 21.41 11.39
N ALA A 47 -2.81 20.23 11.46
CA ALA A 47 -2.56 19.24 12.50
C ALA A 47 -1.24 18.48 12.25
N GLU A 48 -0.72 17.89 13.32
CA GLU A 48 0.48 17.06 13.28
C GLU A 48 0.27 15.85 12.37
N ARG A 49 1.08 15.75 11.30
CA ARG A 49 1.07 14.60 10.40
C ARG A 49 2.02 13.52 10.89
N THR A 50 1.57 12.27 10.83
CA THR A 50 2.43 11.11 11.12
C THR A 50 2.65 10.30 9.86
N VAL A 51 3.93 10.11 9.51
CA VAL A 51 4.35 9.34 8.35
C VAL A 51 5.54 8.50 8.77
N HIS A 52 5.46 7.19 8.55
CA HIS A 52 6.53 6.25 8.81
C HIS A 52 6.86 5.52 7.51
N GLN A 53 8.12 5.62 7.07
CA GLN A 53 8.59 4.83 5.94
C GLN A 53 8.64 3.36 6.35
N LEU A 54 8.23 2.50 5.43
CA LEU A 54 8.36 1.06 5.58
C LEU A 54 9.61 0.65 4.81
N GLU A 55 10.67 0.34 5.53
CA GLU A 55 11.88 -0.16 4.91
C GLU A 55 11.60 -1.49 4.22
N ALA A 56 12.21 -1.68 3.05
CA ALA A 56 12.17 -2.97 2.38
C ALA A 56 12.83 -3.99 3.32
N SER A 57 12.05 -4.98 3.77
CA SER A 57 12.62 -6.11 4.49
C SER A 57 13.77 -6.69 3.65
N PRO A 58 14.91 -7.07 4.24
CA PRO A 58 15.97 -7.78 3.52
C PRO A 58 15.50 -9.12 2.93
N TYR A 59 14.33 -9.62 3.36
CA TYR A 59 13.66 -10.81 2.84
C TYR A 59 12.53 -10.49 1.85
N ALA A 60 12.13 -9.22 1.72
CA ALA A 60 11.24 -8.80 0.65
C ALA A 60 12.07 -8.66 -0.62
N VAL A 61 11.52 -9.11 -1.75
CA VAL A 61 12.13 -8.87 -3.05
C VAL A 61 12.20 -7.35 -3.23
N ASP A 62 13.40 -6.74 -3.11
CA ASP A 62 13.56 -5.33 -3.45
C ASP A 62 13.56 -5.19 -4.97
N THR A 63 12.35 -5.12 -5.51
CA THR A 63 12.02 -5.07 -6.93
C THR A 63 12.79 -3.95 -7.65
N TRP A 64 13.11 -2.87 -6.94
CA TRP A 64 13.86 -1.73 -7.46
C TRP A 64 15.34 -2.04 -7.66
N VAL A 65 15.94 -2.82 -6.76
CA VAL A 65 17.34 -3.26 -6.89
C VAL A 65 17.51 -4.13 -8.13
N TRP A 66 16.58 -5.05 -8.40
CA TRP A 66 16.65 -5.93 -9.57
C TRP A 66 16.48 -5.15 -10.88
N LEU A 67 15.54 -4.21 -10.94
CA LEU A 67 15.35 -3.31 -12.10
C LEU A 67 16.52 -2.35 -12.36
N ASN A 68 17.30 -2.03 -11.32
CA ASN A 68 18.51 -1.20 -11.47
C ASN A 68 19.73 -2.02 -11.85
N GLN A 69 19.86 -3.25 -11.35
CA GLN A 69 20.99 -4.13 -11.65
C GLN A 69 20.90 -4.76 -13.04
N LEU A 70 19.69 -4.94 -13.59
CA LEU A 70 19.46 -5.56 -14.91
C LEU A 70 18.61 -4.63 -15.78
N PRO A 71 19.23 -3.66 -16.49
CA PRO A 71 18.50 -2.64 -17.26
C PRO A 71 17.57 -3.23 -18.32
N TRP A 72 17.92 -4.38 -18.91
CA TRP A 72 17.11 -5.08 -19.91
C TRP A 72 15.77 -5.59 -19.36
N LEU A 73 15.63 -5.80 -18.03
CA LEU A 73 14.35 -6.17 -17.42
C LEU A 73 13.29 -5.07 -17.55
N ARG A 74 13.71 -3.80 -17.72
CA ARG A 74 12.78 -2.67 -17.85
C ARG A 74 11.94 -2.76 -19.12
N GLU A 75 12.45 -3.36 -20.19
CA GLU A 75 11.70 -3.60 -21.43
C GLU A 75 10.56 -4.61 -21.24
N TRP A 76 10.68 -5.44 -20.21
CA TRP A 76 9.67 -6.42 -19.83
C TRP A 76 8.71 -5.91 -18.75
N VAL A 77 8.83 -4.65 -18.34
CA VAL A 77 7.88 -4.00 -17.42
C VAL A 77 6.80 -3.32 -18.24
N ASP A 78 5.56 -3.74 -18.04
CA ASP A 78 4.38 -3.14 -18.65
C ASP A 78 4.08 -1.77 -18.01
N ALA A 79 4.08 -1.73 -16.68
CA ALA A 79 3.73 -0.53 -15.93
C ALA A 79 4.36 -0.50 -14.53
N GLN A 80 4.67 0.72 -14.09
CA GLN A 80 4.96 1.04 -12.69
C GLN A 80 3.89 2.00 -12.19
N TYR A 81 3.21 1.66 -11.11
CA TYR A 81 2.19 2.54 -10.54
C TYR A 81 2.22 2.51 -9.02
N GLY A 82 1.94 3.68 -8.44
CA GLY A 82 1.66 3.79 -7.01
C GLY A 82 0.29 3.21 -6.72
N SER A 83 0.19 2.45 -5.64
CA SER A 83 -1.08 2.01 -5.07
C SER A 83 -1.16 2.47 -3.63
N ALA A 84 -2.32 2.99 -3.25
CA ALA A 84 -2.60 3.38 -1.90
C ALA A 84 -3.93 2.75 -1.48
N THR A 85 -4.00 2.32 -0.23
CA THR A 85 -5.26 1.93 0.40
C THR A 85 -5.37 2.62 1.75
N PHE A 86 -6.58 2.97 2.16
CA PHE A 86 -6.85 3.66 3.41
C PHE A 86 -8.13 3.11 4.06
N MET A 87 -8.16 3.16 5.38
CA MET A 87 -9.29 2.73 6.20
C MET A 87 -9.37 3.59 7.47
N PRO A 88 -10.55 3.66 8.12
CA PRO A 88 -10.70 4.39 9.37
C PRO A 88 -9.78 3.83 10.46
N MET A 89 -9.18 4.73 11.24
CA MET A 89 -8.51 4.38 12.49
C MET A 89 -9.55 4.18 13.58
N ALA A 90 -9.49 3.03 14.25
CA ALA A 90 -10.31 2.75 15.40
C ALA A 90 -9.55 1.86 16.38
N ASN A 91 -9.82 2.05 17.67
CA ASN A 91 -9.14 1.28 18.71
C ASN A 91 -9.45 -0.22 18.55
N GLY A 92 -8.39 -1.03 18.53
CA GLY A 92 -8.49 -2.48 18.37
C GLY A 92 -8.93 -2.94 16.98
N ALA A 93 -9.10 -2.07 15.98
CA ALA A 93 -9.44 -2.49 14.63
C ALA A 93 -8.26 -3.21 13.95
N ILE A 94 -8.53 -4.32 13.27
CA ILE A 94 -7.55 -5.09 12.53
C ILE A 94 -7.98 -5.17 11.07
N PHE A 95 -7.05 -4.85 10.18
CA PHE A 95 -7.25 -4.87 8.74
C PHE A 95 -6.25 -5.82 8.09
N GLU A 96 -6.74 -6.61 7.15
CA GLU A 96 -5.92 -7.37 6.22
C GLU A 96 -5.70 -6.54 4.96
N VAL A 97 -4.45 -6.44 4.51
CA VAL A 97 -4.12 -5.81 3.22
C VAL A 97 -3.61 -6.87 2.27
N LYS A 98 -4.25 -6.97 1.09
CA LYS A 98 -3.87 -7.89 0.03
C LYS A 98 -3.50 -7.12 -1.24
N LEU A 99 -2.59 -7.69 -2.02
CA LEU A 99 -2.30 -7.24 -3.37
C LEU A 99 -3.33 -7.84 -4.34
N GLY A 100 -4.19 -7.00 -4.91
CA GLY A 100 -5.11 -7.36 -5.99
C GLY A 100 -4.55 -7.01 -7.37
N PHE A 101 -5.32 -7.31 -8.42
CA PHE A 101 -4.93 -7.03 -9.80
C PHE A 101 -4.67 -5.55 -10.09
N ALA A 102 -5.46 -4.66 -9.47
CA ALA A 102 -5.42 -3.22 -9.68
C ALA A 102 -4.65 -2.45 -8.59
N GLY A 103 -4.15 -3.12 -7.54
CA GLY A 103 -3.54 -2.45 -6.40
C GLY A 103 -3.80 -3.12 -5.06
N LEU A 104 -3.39 -2.42 -3.99
CA LEU A 104 -3.68 -2.80 -2.61
C LEU A 104 -5.17 -2.73 -2.30
N VAL A 105 -5.65 -3.74 -1.59
CA VAL A 105 -7.02 -3.80 -1.07
C VAL A 105 -6.97 -4.10 0.42
N ALA A 106 -7.41 -3.16 1.24
CA ALA A 106 -7.61 -3.37 2.66
C ALA A 106 -9.02 -3.91 2.95
N ARG A 107 -9.17 -4.77 3.95
CA ARG A 107 -10.48 -5.23 4.46
C ARG A 107 -10.45 -5.41 5.98
N PRO A 108 -11.51 -5.04 6.71
CA PRO A 108 -11.59 -5.30 8.15
C PRO A 108 -11.77 -6.80 8.43
N VAL A 109 -10.99 -7.34 9.36
CA VAL A 109 -11.05 -8.77 9.71
C VAL A 109 -11.64 -9.05 11.08
N ASN A 110 -11.77 -8.04 11.95
CA ASN A 110 -12.40 -8.17 13.26
C ASN A 110 -13.64 -7.27 13.43
N SER A 111 -14.37 -7.48 14.52
CA SER A 111 -15.61 -6.73 14.83
C SER A 111 -15.36 -5.22 14.92
N ALA A 112 -14.31 -4.79 15.63
CA ALA A 112 -13.94 -3.39 15.75
C ALA A 112 -13.68 -2.73 14.38
N GLY A 113 -12.93 -3.40 13.49
CA GLY A 113 -12.67 -2.91 12.15
C GLY A 113 -13.94 -2.87 11.28
N LYS A 114 -14.80 -3.88 11.36
CA LYS A 114 -16.07 -3.90 10.61
C LYS A 114 -16.99 -2.78 11.06
N GLN A 115 -17.08 -2.54 12.37
CA GLN A 115 -17.86 -1.44 12.92
C GLN A 115 -17.31 -0.08 12.47
N ALA A 116 -15.98 0.11 12.55
CA ALA A 116 -15.33 1.32 12.09
C ALA A 116 -15.63 1.61 10.61
N VAL A 117 -15.56 0.60 9.74
CA VAL A 117 -15.88 0.75 8.31
C VAL A 117 -17.38 0.99 8.09
N SER A 118 -18.28 0.37 8.87
CA SER A 118 -19.73 0.58 8.69
C SER A 118 -20.20 1.98 9.08
N GLY A 119 -19.54 2.61 10.06
CA GLY A 119 -19.82 3.99 10.48
C GLY A 119 -19.12 5.04 9.61
N TRP A 120 -18.36 4.60 8.61
CA TRP A 120 -17.58 5.46 7.74
C TRP A 120 -18.38 5.74 6.45
N GLN A 121 -18.78 7.00 6.26
CA GLN A 121 -19.41 7.53 5.05
C GLN A 121 -18.48 8.53 4.36
#